data_AF-A0A800BYY0-F1
#
_entry.id   AF-A0A800BYY0-F1
#
_cell.length_a   1.000
_cell.length_b   1.000
_cell.length_c   1.000
_cell.angle_alpha   90.00
_cell.angle_beta   90.00
_cell.angle_gamma   90.00
#
_symmetry.space_group_name_H-M   'P 1'
#
loop_
_entity.id
_entity.type
_entity.pdbx_description
1 polymer ?
#
loop_
_entity_poly.entity_id
_entity_poly.type
_entity_poly.pdbx_seq_one_letter_code
_entity_poly.pdbx_strand_id
1 'polypeptide(L)'
;MQPSEAQQKLSLFHLKKILFILSFFLFPVTSMHSAENAAFLPAINLLFNNGNKSCFINYIDDDPKYDLVYKGLFYYQPEMPHTQYVLEQLSDADFNNLTLADRKKVADKLLATLFFGYPPQVLQQKITSGNFLCSIRQGLFTETNDMVWVENEIRNDDHYYHSHWSPNEIFDILARFYAMEHLDKHFLHNWISYTLTQTIMFSPAYELDSSHYPNVASVYNWLVLDMNEDVGMRYSTYMHMTSSDNWRRFRSPEDNGREMLEIYTFDLDDANVPKAATTLQSWYLDDDNDTLVIGLNQNTIP
;
A
#
# COMPACT_ATOMS: atom_id res chain seq x y z
N MET A 1 -19.17 32.76 29.77
CA MET A 1 -19.23 33.28 28.38
C MET A 1 -19.68 32.14 27.49
N GLN A 2 -20.90 32.20 26.95
CA GLN A 2 -21.38 31.23 25.96
C GLN A 2 -20.86 31.62 24.57
N PRO A 3 -20.40 30.67 23.74
CA PRO A 3 -19.97 30.97 22.38
C PRO A 3 -21.17 31.31 21.50
N SER A 4 -20.97 32.25 20.57
CA SER A 4 -22.02 32.81 19.70
C SER A 4 -22.57 31.77 18.70
N GLU A 5 -23.85 31.88 18.35
CA GLU A 5 -24.59 31.03 17.39
C GLU A 5 -23.91 30.89 16.01
N ALA A 6 -22.99 31.79 15.65
CA ALA A 6 -22.20 31.71 14.43
C ALA A 6 -21.12 30.62 14.47
N GLN A 7 -20.56 30.30 15.64
CA GLN A 7 -19.55 29.24 15.79
C GLN A 7 -20.16 27.83 15.87
N GLN A 8 -21.43 27.70 16.29
CA GLN A 8 -22.15 26.41 16.26
C GLN A 8 -22.65 26.03 14.85
N LYS A 9 -22.84 27.00 13.94
CA LYS A 9 -23.28 26.70 12.57
C LYS A 9 -22.14 26.28 11.62
N LEU A 10 -20.88 26.61 11.93
CA LEU A 10 -19.74 26.16 11.13
C LEU A 10 -19.35 24.70 11.43
N SER A 11 -19.53 24.20 12.66
CA SER A 11 -19.20 22.81 13.00
C SER A 11 -20.22 21.79 12.45
N LEU A 12 -21.48 22.20 12.24
CA LEU A 12 -22.51 21.35 11.63
C LEU A 12 -22.41 21.22 10.10
N PHE A 13 -21.68 22.11 9.42
CA PHE A 13 -21.58 22.11 7.96
C PHE A 13 -20.41 21.26 7.42
N HIS A 14 -19.47 20.85 8.26
CA HIS A 14 -18.38 19.92 7.89
C HIS A 14 -18.63 18.46 8.31
N LEU A 15 -19.57 18.20 9.23
CA LEU A 15 -19.87 16.84 9.69
C LEU A 15 -20.87 16.05 8.81
N LYS A 16 -21.51 16.69 7.83
CA LYS A 16 -22.51 16.04 6.95
C LYS A 16 -21.99 15.58 5.58
N LYS A 17 -20.69 15.74 5.29
CA LYS A 17 -20.08 15.31 4.01
C LYS A 17 -19.13 14.12 4.09
N ILE A 18 -18.94 13.54 5.28
CA ILE A 18 -18.05 12.37 5.47
C ILE A 18 -18.85 11.06 5.70
N LEU A 19 -20.19 11.11 5.68
CA LEU A 19 -21.03 9.94 5.92
C LEU A 19 -21.88 9.57 4.70
N PHE A 20 -21.23 9.26 3.57
CA PHE A 20 -21.88 8.57 2.45
C PHE A 20 -20.79 7.91 1.59
N ILE A 21 -20.51 6.63 1.87
CA ILE A 21 -20.08 5.52 0.97
C ILE A 21 -19.74 4.36 1.92
N LEU A 22 -20.75 3.61 2.33
CA LEU A 22 -20.59 2.27 2.93
C LEU A 22 -21.97 1.64 3.10
N SER A 23 -22.64 1.32 1.99
CA SER A 23 -23.87 0.52 1.98
C SER A 23 -24.16 -0.04 0.59
N PHE A 24 -23.45 -1.09 0.17
CA PHE A 24 -23.99 -2.01 -0.84
C PHE A 24 -23.37 -3.38 -0.63
N PHE A 25 -24.17 -4.33 -0.13
CA PHE A 25 -24.35 -5.70 -0.61
C PHE A 25 -24.98 -6.55 0.49
N LEU A 26 -26.31 -6.66 0.45
CA LEU A 26 -27.06 -7.75 1.05
C LEU A 26 -28.07 -8.18 0.01
N PHE A 27 -27.89 -9.36 -0.58
CA PHE A 27 -28.92 -10.39 -0.81
C PHE A 27 -28.24 -11.67 -1.37
N PRO A 28 -28.78 -12.86 -1.09
CA PRO A 28 -28.09 -14.14 -1.30
C PRO A 28 -28.32 -14.69 -2.71
N VAL A 29 -27.34 -15.40 -3.25
CA VAL A 29 -27.56 -16.29 -4.41
C VAL A 29 -27.55 -17.74 -3.92
N THR A 30 -28.67 -18.39 -4.17
CA THR A 30 -28.96 -19.80 -3.97
C THR A 30 -28.14 -20.71 -4.88
N SER A 31 -27.92 -21.94 -4.41
CA SER A 31 -27.22 -23.03 -5.07
C SER A 31 -27.76 -23.41 -6.46
N MET A 32 -26.90 -24.04 -7.29
CA MET A 32 -27.08 -25.40 -7.86
C MET A 32 -26.00 -25.71 -8.92
N HIS A 33 -25.37 -26.90 -8.79
CA HIS A 33 -25.03 -27.93 -9.81
C HIS A 33 -24.42 -27.48 -11.17
N SER A 34 -23.58 -28.22 -11.90
CA SER A 34 -22.93 -29.53 -11.87
C SER A 34 -22.31 -29.70 -13.27
N ALA A 35 -21.22 -30.48 -13.38
CA ALA A 35 -20.77 -31.26 -14.54
C ALA A 35 -20.17 -30.56 -15.78
N GLU A 36 -18.86 -30.81 -15.93
CA GLU A 36 -18.25 -31.57 -17.04
C GLU A 36 -18.93 -31.54 -18.42
N ASN A 37 -18.24 -31.05 -19.45
CA ASN A 37 -17.53 -31.92 -20.41
C ASN A 37 -16.98 -31.19 -21.66
N ALA A 38 -15.84 -31.71 -22.10
CA ALA A 38 -15.39 -31.87 -23.49
C ALA A 38 -15.03 -30.62 -24.32
N ALA A 39 -13.75 -30.26 -24.26
CA ALA A 39 -13.08 -29.54 -25.34
C ALA A 39 -12.36 -30.53 -26.26
N PHE A 40 -12.96 -30.80 -27.42
CA PHE A 40 -12.28 -31.24 -28.64
C PHE A 40 -12.34 -30.07 -29.62
N LEU A 41 -11.18 -29.59 -30.07
CA LEU A 41 -10.85 -29.12 -31.43
C LEU A 41 -9.64 -28.15 -31.40
N PRO A 42 -8.41 -28.66 -31.61
CA PRO A 42 -7.25 -27.83 -31.94
C PRO A 42 -7.16 -27.72 -33.47
N ALA A 43 -7.28 -26.50 -34.05
CA ALA A 43 -6.73 -26.14 -35.37
C ALA A 43 -7.19 -24.77 -35.93
N ILE A 44 -8.04 -24.00 -35.25
CA ILE A 44 -8.53 -22.70 -35.80
C ILE A 44 -7.99 -21.47 -35.04
N ASN A 45 -7.18 -21.65 -33.98
CA ASN A 45 -6.55 -20.53 -33.25
C ASN A 45 -5.28 -19.94 -33.89
N LEU A 46 -4.83 -20.47 -35.04
CA LEU A 46 -3.58 -20.02 -35.68
C LEU A 46 -3.76 -18.91 -36.73
N LEU A 47 -4.99 -18.45 -36.99
CA LEU A 47 -5.25 -17.41 -38.01
C LEU A 47 -5.82 -16.08 -37.47
N PHE A 48 -6.05 -15.97 -36.16
CA PHE A 48 -6.46 -14.70 -35.51
C PHE A 48 -5.44 -14.17 -34.48
N ASN A 49 -4.26 -14.79 -34.38
CA ASN A 49 -3.27 -14.49 -33.34
C ASN A 49 -2.29 -13.33 -33.63
N ASN A 50 -2.64 -12.42 -34.55
CA ASN A 50 -1.85 -11.20 -34.81
C ASN A 50 -2.44 -9.93 -34.18
N GLY A 51 -3.46 -10.03 -33.32
CA GLY A 51 -4.16 -8.88 -32.73
C GLY A 51 -3.97 -8.65 -31.23
N ASN A 52 -3.38 -9.58 -30.48
CA ASN A 52 -3.18 -9.42 -29.03
C ASN A 52 -1.91 -10.17 -28.63
N LYS A 53 -0.76 -9.48 -28.60
CA LYS A 53 0.26 -9.86 -27.63
C LYS A 53 -0.38 -9.56 -26.27
N SER A 54 -0.99 -10.57 -25.67
CA SER A 54 -1.43 -10.51 -24.27
C SER A 54 -0.28 -9.92 -23.46
N CYS A 55 -0.59 -8.92 -22.65
CA CYS A 55 0.34 -8.36 -21.68
C CYS A 55 0.65 -9.46 -20.64
N PHE A 56 1.53 -10.38 -21.02
CA PHE A 56 2.02 -11.42 -20.13
C PHE A 56 2.95 -10.73 -19.12
N ILE A 57 2.40 -10.42 -17.95
CA ILE A 57 3.23 -10.40 -16.75
C ILE A 57 3.48 -11.87 -16.44
N ASN A 58 4.73 -12.29 -16.53
CA ASN A 58 5.11 -13.58 -15.99
C ASN A 58 5.16 -13.40 -14.46
N TYR A 59 4.07 -13.76 -13.78
CA TYR A 59 4.14 -14.03 -12.36
C TYR A 59 4.93 -15.33 -12.22
N ILE A 60 6.15 -15.22 -11.68
CA ILE A 60 6.94 -16.39 -11.35
C ILE A 60 6.36 -16.93 -10.05
N ASP A 61 5.40 -17.85 -10.14
CA ASP A 61 4.82 -18.53 -8.97
C ASP A 61 5.87 -19.34 -8.18
N ASP A 62 7.02 -19.65 -8.81
CA ASP A 62 8.15 -20.37 -8.22
C ASP A 62 9.24 -19.43 -7.65
N ASP A 63 8.93 -18.15 -7.36
CA ASP A 63 9.93 -17.25 -6.80
C ASP A 63 10.32 -17.75 -5.38
N PRO A 64 11.58 -18.16 -5.15
CA PRO A 64 12.02 -18.73 -3.87
C PRO A 64 11.87 -17.76 -2.69
N LYS A 65 11.55 -16.47 -2.92
CA LYS A 65 11.19 -15.52 -1.86
C LYS A 65 9.87 -15.87 -1.14
N TYR A 66 8.93 -16.55 -1.80
CA TYR A 66 7.71 -17.07 -1.16
C TYR A 66 7.99 -18.34 -0.33
N ASP A 67 9.16 -18.96 -0.54
CA ASP A 67 9.68 -20.09 0.23
C ASP A 67 10.58 -19.65 1.41
N LEU A 68 10.69 -18.34 1.68
CA LEU A 68 11.37 -17.83 2.86
C LEU A 68 10.59 -18.22 4.13
N VAL A 69 10.90 -19.41 4.63
CA VAL A 69 10.59 -19.83 5.99
C VAL A 69 11.45 -18.95 6.90
N TYR A 70 10.90 -17.79 7.30
CA TYR A 70 11.48 -16.98 8.36
C TYR A 70 11.60 -17.86 9.60
N LYS A 71 12.82 -18.33 9.91
CA LYS A 71 13.05 -19.30 10.98
C LYS A 71 12.50 -18.74 12.30
N GLY A 72 11.45 -19.35 12.83
CA GLY A 72 10.79 -18.93 14.07
C GLY A 72 9.48 -18.15 13.89
N LEU A 73 9.08 -17.80 12.66
CA LEU A 73 7.75 -17.24 12.37
C LEU A 73 6.90 -18.29 11.66
N PHE A 74 5.82 -18.72 12.32
CA PHE A 74 4.82 -19.61 11.73
C PHE A 74 3.58 -18.78 11.39
N TYR A 75 3.20 -18.77 10.12
CA TYR A 75 1.98 -18.08 9.68
C TYR A 75 0.81 -19.06 9.67
N TYR A 76 -0.25 -18.76 10.43
CA TYR A 76 -1.42 -19.63 10.56
C TYR A 76 -2.39 -19.55 9.36
N GLN A 77 -2.33 -18.45 8.59
CA GLN A 77 -3.13 -18.26 7.38
C GLN A 77 -2.25 -18.50 6.13
N PRO A 78 -2.67 -19.38 5.19
CA PRO A 78 -1.99 -19.52 3.92
C PRO A 78 -2.00 -18.17 3.17
N GLU A 79 -1.02 -17.93 2.31
CA GLU A 79 -1.09 -16.77 1.43
C GLU A 79 -2.34 -16.87 0.55
N MET A 80 -3.05 -15.76 0.37
CA MET A 80 -4.17 -15.70 -0.57
C MET A 80 -3.56 -15.64 -1.98
N PRO A 81 -3.68 -16.68 -2.81
CA PRO A 81 -3.13 -16.65 -4.16
C PRO A 81 -3.83 -15.56 -4.97
N HIS A 82 -3.09 -14.93 -5.89
CA HIS A 82 -3.63 -13.88 -6.77
C HIS A 82 -4.89 -14.34 -7.53
N THR A 83 -5.03 -15.65 -7.77
CA THR A 83 -6.18 -16.29 -8.41
C THR A 83 -7.48 -16.24 -7.59
N GLN A 84 -7.41 -15.97 -6.28
CA GLN A 84 -8.58 -15.77 -5.42
C GLN A 84 -9.14 -14.34 -5.46
N TYR A 85 -8.41 -13.38 -6.04
CA TYR A 85 -8.93 -12.04 -6.29
C TYR A 85 -9.84 -12.06 -7.53
N VAL A 86 -11.14 -12.24 -7.32
CA VAL A 86 -12.15 -12.28 -8.40
C VAL A 86 -12.53 -10.85 -8.81
N LEU A 87 -11.62 -10.14 -9.48
CA LEU A 87 -11.95 -8.94 -10.22
C LEU A 87 -11.61 -9.16 -11.70
N GLU A 88 -12.63 -9.14 -12.56
CA GLU A 88 -12.44 -9.22 -14.00
C GLU A 88 -11.57 -8.05 -14.47
N GLN A 89 -10.40 -8.36 -15.00
CA GLN A 89 -9.47 -7.34 -15.45
C GLN A 89 -9.89 -6.83 -16.83
N LEU A 90 -9.98 -5.51 -16.98
CA LEU A 90 -10.20 -4.88 -18.28
C LEU A 90 -8.99 -5.14 -19.19
N SER A 91 -9.21 -5.74 -20.36
CA SER A 91 -8.15 -5.93 -21.36
C SER A 91 -7.98 -4.69 -22.24
N ASP A 92 -6.84 -4.57 -22.94
CA ASP A 92 -6.67 -3.50 -23.95
C ASP A 92 -7.71 -3.61 -25.07
N ALA A 93 -8.12 -4.82 -25.46
CA ALA A 93 -9.16 -5.01 -26.46
C ALA A 93 -10.50 -4.43 -25.98
N ASP A 94 -10.90 -4.74 -24.73
CA ASP A 94 -12.13 -4.21 -24.14
C ASP A 94 -12.05 -2.70 -23.94
N PHE A 95 -10.91 -2.19 -23.49
CA PHE A 95 -10.64 -0.76 -23.38
C PHE A 95 -10.77 -0.05 -24.73
N ASN A 96 -10.22 -0.64 -25.81
CA ASN A 96 -10.28 -0.06 -27.15
C ASN A 96 -11.68 -0.09 -27.76
N ASN A 97 -12.54 -1.01 -27.33
CA ASN A 97 -13.96 -1.06 -27.71
C ASN A 97 -14.78 0.09 -27.10
N LEU A 98 -14.27 0.77 -26.06
CA LEU A 98 -14.92 1.93 -25.47
C LEU A 98 -14.84 3.17 -26.38
N THR A 99 -15.81 4.06 -26.22
CA THR A 99 -15.77 5.40 -26.85
C THR A 99 -14.51 6.14 -26.38
N LEU A 100 -14.00 7.09 -27.19
CA LEU A 100 -12.84 7.87 -26.78
C LEU A 100 -13.09 8.64 -25.46
N ALA A 101 -14.32 9.10 -25.23
CA ALA A 101 -14.69 9.79 -24.00
C ALA A 101 -14.61 8.85 -22.79
N ASP A 102 -15.04 7.60 -22.92
CA ASP A 102 -14.99 6.64 -21.82
C ASP A 102 -13.59 6.09 -21.58
N ARG A 103 -12.79 5.92 -22.65
CA ARG A 103 -11.34 5.62 -22.51
C ARG A 103 -10.62 6.67 -21.67
N LYS A 104 -10.92 7.95 -21.88
CA LYS A 104 -10.36 9.04 -21.07
C LYS A 104 -10.76 8.93 -19.61
N LYS A 105 -12.05 8.68 -19.31
CA LYS A 105 -12.50 8.50 -17.92
C LYS A 105 -11.80 7.34 -17.23
N VAL A 106 -11.63 6.21 -17.93
CA VAL A 106 -10.94 5.04 -17.39
C VAL A 106 -9.46 5.36 -17.15
N ALA A 107 -8.79 6.00 -18.11
CA ALA A 107 -7.40 6.42 -17.97
C ALA A 107 -7.20 7.41 -16.81
N ASP A 108 -8.05 8.43 -16.71
CA ASP A 108 -8.00 9.42 -15.63
C ASP A 108 -8.24 8.75 -14.26
N LYS A 109 -9.22 7.85 -14.16
CA LYS A 109 -9.50 7.09 -12.93
C LYS A 109 -8.31 6.23 -12.51
N LEU A 110 -7.69 5.53 -13.47
CA LEU A 110 -6.52 4.69 -13.23
C LEU A 110 -5.34 5.52 -12.73
N LEU A 111 -4.99 6.58 -13.46
CA LEU A 111 -3.85 7.43 -13.13
C LEU A 111 -4.05 8.21 -11.83
N ALA A 112 -5.26 8.69 -11.56
CA ALA A 112 -5.61 9.33 -10.29
C ALA A 112 -5.48 8.39 -9.09
N THR A 113 -5.77 7.09 -9.26
CA THR A 113 -5.60 6.08 -8.20
C THR A 113 -4.11 5.88 -7.86
N LEU A 114 -3.24 6.09 -8.84
CA LEU A 114 -1.79 6.04 -8.69
C LEU A 114 -1.19 7.41 -8.34
N PHE A 115 -2.00 8.45 -8.11
CA PHE A 115 -1.54 9.82 -7.93
C PHE A 115 -0.55 10.28 -9.03
N PHE A 116 -0.79 9.87 -10.27
CA PHE A 116 0.06 10.18 -11.41
C PHE A 116 -0.72 10.92 -12.49
N GLY A 117 -0.03 11.75 -13.28
CA GLY A 117 -0.63 12.47 -14.40
C GLY A 117 0.32 12.59 -15.57
N TYR A 118 -0.18 12.37 -16.79
CA TYR A 118 0.56 12.68 -18.01
C TYR A 118 0.13 14.05 -18.55
N PRO A 119 1.03 14.77 -19.25
CA PRO A 119 0.62 15.92 -20.06
C PRO A 119 -0.51 15.53 -21.03
N PRO A 120 -1.50 16.39 -21.28
CA PRO A 120 -2.69 16.02 -22.06
C PRO A 120 -2.40 15.42 -23.44
N GLN A 121 -1.37 15.90 -24.14
CA GLN A 121 -0.99 15.35 -25.45
C GLN A 121 -0.40 13.93 -25.32
N VAL A 122 0.44 13.70 -24.31
CA VAL A 122 1.05 12.39 -24.04
C VAL A 122 -0.04 11.38 -23.63
N LEU A 123 -0.96 11.78 -22.76
CA LEU A 123 -2.09 10.95 -22.35
C LEU A 123 -2.94 10.55 -23.56
N GLN A 124 -3.29 11.52 -24.42
CA GLN A 124 -4.06 11.27 -25.63
C GLN A 124 -3.36 10.27 -26.54
N GLN A 125 -2.06 10.44 -26.78
CA GLN A 125 -1.26 9.50 -27.58
C GLN A 125 -1.27 8.09 -26.98
N LYS A 126 -1.03 7.97 -25.67
CA LYS A 126 -1.07 6.70 -24.94
C LYS A 126 -2.44 6.03 -25.02
N ILE A 127 -3.55 6.76 -24.88
CA ILE A 127 -4.91 6.21 -24.99
C ILE A 127 -5.19 5.71 -26.42
N THR A 128 -4.69 6.41 -27.45
CA THR A 128 -4.92 6.04 -28.86
C THR A 128 -3.96 5.00 -29.40
N SER A 129 -2.93 4.63 -28.63
CA SER A 129 -1.91 3.65 -29.04
C SER A 129 -2.46 2.24 -29.29
N GLY A 130 -3.60 1.91 -28.70
CA GLY A 130 -4.19 0.58 -28.73
C GLY A 130 -3.63 -0.38 -27.67
N ASN A 131 -2.63 0.03 -26.88
CA ASN A 131 -2.02 -0.78 -25.82
C ASN A 131 -1.84 0.01 -24.52
N PHE A 132 -2.79 0.90 -24.21
CA PHE A 132 -2.73 1.78 -23.04
C PHE A 132 -2.52 1.01 -21.73
N LEU A 133 -3.38 0.04 -21.43
CA LEU A 133 -3.35 -0.69 -20.15
C LEU A 133 -2.07 -1.54 -20.04
N CYS A 134 -1.69 -2.22 -21.13
CA CYS A 134 -0.41 -2.93 -21.22
C CYS A 134 0.78 -2.00 -20.98
N SER A 135 0.77 -0.79 -21.55
CA SER A 135 1.87 0.17 -21.39
C SER A 135 2.02 0.67 -19.95
N ILE A 136 0.91 0.93 -19.25
CA ILE A 136 0.94 1.31 -17.83
C ILE A 136 1.49 0.16 -17.00
N ARG A 137 0.92 -1.02 -17.21
CA ARG A 137 1.32 -2.23 -16.50
C ARG A 137 2.80 -2.54 -16.67
N GLN A 138 3.32 -2.50 -17.90
CA GLN A 138 4.74 -2.69 -18.17
C GLN A 138 5.60 -1.62 -17.49
N GLY A 139 5.18 -0.35 -17.51
CA GLY A 139 5.86 0.73 -16.82
C GLY A 139 6.11 0.40 -15.35
N LEU A 140 5.07 -0.09 -14.65
CA LEU A 140 5.14 -0.45 -13.22
C LEU A 140 6.14 -1.57 -12.88
N PHE A 141 6.61 -2.34 -13.86
CA PHE A 141 7.65 -3.38 -13.67
C PHE A 141 9.04 -2.94 -14.14
N THR A 142 9.17 -1.75 -14.70
CA THR A 142 10.43 -1.22 -15.21
C THR A 142 10.99 -0.13 -14.30
N GLU A 143 12.30 0.01 -14.30
CA GLU A 143 13.03 1.06 -13.57
C GLU A 143 13.55 2.05 -14.61
N THR A 144 12.81 3.15 -14.78
CA THR A 144 13.04 4.16 -15.84
C THR A 144 13.35 5.54 -15.30
N ASN A 145 12.86 5.87 -14.10
CA ASN A 145 13.24 7.08 -13.38
C ASN A 145 14.71 6.98 -12.94
N ASP A 146 15.47 8.05 -13.21
CA ASP A 146 16.83 8.19 -12.67
C ASP A 146 16.74 8.66 -11.21
N MET A 147 16.79 7.71 -10.28
CA MET A 147 16.70 8.01 -8.85
C MET A 147 17.88 8.85 -8.34
N VAL A 148 19.05 8.79 -8.98
CA VAL A 148 20.19 9.64 -8.60
C VAL A 148 19.88 11.08 -8.97
N TRP A 149 19.34 11.30 -10.17
CA TRP A 149 18.89 12.63 -10.57
C TRP A 149 17.74 13.13 -9.68
N VAL A 150 16.72 12.30 -9.42
CA VAL A 150 15.58 12.65 -8.54
C VAL A 150 16.07 13.11 -7.17
N GLU A 151 16.97 12.37 -6.51
CA GLU A 151 17.48 12.75 -5.18
C GLU A 151 18.33 14.03 -5.19
N ASN A 152 18.94 14.39 -6.32
CA ASN A 152 19.63 15.67 -6.46
C ASN A 152 18.65 16.81 -6.74
N GLU A 153 17.63 16.55 -7.56
CA GLU A 153 16.61 17.52 -7.94
C GLU A 153 15.75 17.94 -6.75
N ILE A 154 15.31 16.99 -5.91
CA ILE A 154 14.51 17.34 -4.73
C ILE A 154 15.29 18.17 -3.70
N ARG A 155 16.63 18.16 -3.74
CA ARG A 155 17.51 18.95 -2.86
C ARG A 155 17.91 20.29 -3.49
N ASN A 156 17.39 20.61 -4.67
CA ASN A 156 17.66 21.86 -5.34
C ASN A 156 16.82 22.99 -4.71
N ASP A 157 17.47 23.82 -3.88
CA ASP A 157 16.84 24.94 -3.17
C ASP A 157 16.22 26.01 -4.08
N ASP A 158 16.61 26.07 -5.37
CA ASP A 158 15.99 26.98 -6.34
C ASP A 158 14.59 26.51 -6.76
N HIS A 159 14.30 25.21 -6.65
CA HIS A 159 13.05 24.59 -7.10
C HIS A 159 12.18 24.12 -5.93
N TYR A 160 12.79 23.56 -4.89
CA TYR A 160 12.11 23.04 -3.71
C TYR A 160 12.56 23.80 -2.47
N TYR A 161 11.60 24.37 -1.75
CA TYR A 161 11.91 25.13 -0.55
C TYR A 161 12.29 24.20 0.60
N HIS A 162 13.53 24.31 1.08
CA HIS A 162 13.96 23.72 2.34
C HIS A 162 14.08 24.80 3.41
N SER A 163 13.36 24.61 4.51
CA SER A 163 13.57 25.46 5.68
C SER A 163 14.73 24.90 6.49
N HIS A 164 15.55 25.79 7.04
CA HIS A 164 16.56 25.39 8.03
C HIS A 164 15.93 25.17 9.43
N TRP A 165 14.65 25.52 9.59
CA TRP A 165 13.92 25.51 10.85
C TRP A 165 12.69 24.59 10.83
N SER A 166 12.34 24.06 9.66
CA SER A 166 11.32 23.02 9.55
C SER A 166 12.00 21.74 9.11
N PRO A 167 11.47 20.63 9.57
CA PRO A 167 11.99 19.35 9.13
C PRO A 167 11.52 19.11 7.69
N ASN A 168 12.46 18.76 6.81
CA ASN A 168 12.27 18.79 5.36
C ASN A 168 11.84 17.43 4.81
N GLU A 169 11.96 16.36 5.58
CA GLU A 169 11.86 15.00 5.07
C GLU A 169 10.44 14.66 4.56
N ILE A 170 9.38 15.24 5.14
CA ILE A 170 8.02 15.14 4.58
C ILE A 170 7.93 15.83 3.23
N PHE A 171 8.56 17.00 3.09
CA PHE A 171 8.56 17.74 1.83
C PHE A 171 9.35 16.99 0.77
N ASP A 172 10.48 16.38 1.13
CA ASP A 172 11.30 15.57 0.23
C ASP A 172 10.50 14.37 -0.32
N ILE A 173 9.73 13.68 0.54
CA ILE A 173 8.86 12.57 0.12
C ILE A 173 7.87 13.03 -0.94
N LEU A 174 7.22 14.19 -0.73
CA LEU A 174 6.27 14.72 -1.70
C LEU A 174 6.96 15.25 -2.96
N ALA A 175 8.12 15.88 -2.82
CA ALA A 175 8.93 16.41 -3.92
C ALA A 175 9.37 15.29 -4.88
N ARG A 176 9.69 14.08 -4.36
CA ARG A 176 10.01 12.91 -5.20
C ARG A 176 8.90 12.60 -6.19
N PHE A 177 7.63 12.66 -5.78
CA PHE A 177 6.51 12.40 -6.68
C PHE A 177 6.38 13.44 -7.79
N TYR A 178 6.83 14.68 -7.55
CA TYR A 178 6.89 15.71 -8.58
C TYR A 178 8.09 15.56 -9.51
N ALA A 179 9.23 15.11 -8.98
CA ALA A 179 10.46 14.95 -9.76
C ALA A 179 10.45 13.69 -10.64
N MET A 180 9.82 12.59 -10.21
CA MET A 180 9.73 11.37 -11.01
C MET A 180 8.87 11.58 -12.28
N GLU A 181 9.51 11.52 -13.45
CA GLU A 181 8.87 11.78 -14.74
C GLU A 181 8.07 10.58 -15.29
N HIS A 182 8.32 9.38 -14.77
CA HIS A 182 7.76 8.15 -15.29
C HIS A 182 6.92 7.41 -14.25
N LEU A 183 5.79 6.86 -14.69
CA LEU A 183 5.01 5.93 -13.88
C LEU A 183 5.66 4.55 -13.99
N ASP A 184 6.55 4.27 -13.06
CA ASP A 184 7.40 3.08 -13.10
C ASP A 184 7.47 2.36 -11.75
N LYS A 185 8.35 1.35 -11.63
CA LYS A 185 8.52 0.57 -10.40
C LYS A 185 8.93 1.44 -9.22
N HIS A 186 9.87 2.38 -9.41
CA HIS A 186 10.28 3.30 -8.36
C HIS A 186 9.11 4.18 -7.91
N PHE A 187 8.37 4.77 -8.85
CA PHE A 187 7.21 5.57 -8.52
C PHE A 187 6.19 4.76 -7.71
N LEU A 188 5.89 3.53 -8.16
CA LEU A 188 4.94 2.66 -7.48
C LEU A 188 5.37 2.33 -6.05
N HIS A 189 6.63 1.95 -5.84
CA HIS A 189 7.14 1.60 -4.52
C HIS A 189 7.10 2.79 -3.56
N ASN A 190 7.50 3.98 -4.04
CA ASN A 190 7.40 5.22 -3.26
C ASN A 190 5.92 5.56 -2.94
N TRP A 191 5.00 5.38 -3.90
CA TRP A 191 3.57 5.68 -3.71
C TRP A 191 2.89 4.74 -2.72
N ILE A 192 3.14 3.42 -2.83
CA ILE A 192 2.62 2.43 -1.89
C ILE A 192 3.21 2.70 -0.51
N SER A 193 4.51 2.94 -0.39
CA SER A 193 5.16 3.25 0.88
C SER A 193 4.57 4.48 1.54
N TYR A 194 4.39 5.57 0.78
CA TYR A 194 3.70 6.75 1.28
C TYR A 194 2.28 6.41 1.77
N THR A 195 1.49 5.70 0.97
CA THR A 195 0.13 5.29 1.35
C THR A 195 0.12 4.48 2.65
N LEU A 196 1.04 3.51 2.79
CA LEU A 196 1.17 2.69 3.99
C LEU A 196 1.50 3.52 5.23
N THR A 197 2.41 4.50 5.12
CA THR A 197 2.72 5.41 6.24
C THR A 197 1.54 6.29 6.67
N GLN A 198 0.46 6.37 5.88
CA GLN A 198 -0.77 7.07 6.28
C GLN A 198 -1.78 6.12 6.96
N THR A 199 -1.49 4.82 7.03
CA THR A 199 -2.35 3.84 7.68
C THR A 199 -2.01 3.72 9.17
N ILE A 200 -2.98 3.29 9.98
CA ILE A 200 -2.75 3.01 11.41
C ILE A 200 -1.65 1.94 11.63
N MET A 201 -1.40 1.07 10.66
CA MET A 201 -0.37 0.02 10.76
C MET A 201 1.04 0.61 10.74
N PHE A 202 1.35 1.48 9.78
CA PHE A 202 2.71 1.99 9.56
C PHE A 202 2.87 3.50 9.79
N SER A 203 1.84 4.16 10.34
CA SER A 203 1.96 5.58 10.65
C SER A 203 3.07 5.82 11.67
N PRO A 204 3.95 6.81 11.48
CA PRO A 204 4.92 7.21 12.49
C PRO A 204 4.26 7.91 13.69
N ALA A 205 2.97 8.26 13.61
CA ALA A 205 2.19 8.97 14.63
C ALA A 205 2.92 10.22 15.18
N TYR A 206 3.40 11.06 14.27
CA TYR A 206 4.16 12.28 14.58
C TYR A 206 3.44 13.23 15.55
N GLU A 207 2.12 13.16 15.62
CA GLU A 207 1.29 13.92 16.55
C GLU A 207 1.48 13.54 18.03
N LEU A 208 2.15 12.42 18.32
CA LEU A 208 2.44 11.96 19.68
C LEU A 208 3.76 12.55 20.18
N ASP A 209 3.77 12.99 21.45
CA ASP A 209 4.96 13.57 22.10
C ASP A 209 6.16 12.61 22.15
N SER A 210 5.92 11.30 22.07
CA SER A 210 6.93 10.25 22.08
C SER A 210 7.47 9.90 20.69
N SER A 211 6.87 10.42 19.62
CA SER A 211 7.34 10.23 18.24
C SER A 211 8.24 11.39 17.81
N HIS A 212 9.24 11.09 16.99
CA HIS A 212 10.21 12.07 16.51
C HIS A 212 10.09 12.23 15.00
N TYR A 213 10.47 13.42 14.52
CA TYR A 213 10.40 13.69 13.08
C TYR A 213 11.20 12.70 12.20
N PRO A 214 12.42 12.26 12.59
CA PRO A 214 13.15 11.26 11.82
C PRO A 214 12.41 9.93 11.65
N ASN A 215 11.43 9.60 12.51
CA ASN A 215 10.63 8.39 12.37
C ASN A 215 9.79 8.40 11.08
N VAL A 216 9.34 9.58 10.64
CA VAL A 216 8.58 9.71 9.39
C VAL A 216 9.42 9.26 8.20
N ALA A 217 10.65 9.79 8.11
CA ALA A 217 11.59 9.42 7.05
C ALA A 217 12.05 7.97 7.18
N SER A 218 12.32 7.51 8.41
CA SER A 218 12.76 6.15 8.72
C SER A 218 11.77 5.11 8.21
N VAL A 219 10.50 5.19 8.66
CA VAL A 219 9.47 4.21 8.29
C VAL A 219 9.18 4.24 6.80
N TYR A 220 9.10 5.44 6.19
CA TYR A 220 8.92 5.58 4.75
C TYR A 220 10.07 4.93 3.95
N ASN A 221 11.31 5.32 4.23
CA ASN A 221 12.48 4.83 3.49
C ASN A 221 12.66 3.32 3.66
N TRP A 222 12.39 2.81 4.86
CA TRP A 222 12.44 1.38 5.12
C TRP A 222 11.37 0.61 4.32
N LEU A 223 10.13 1.09 4.23
CA LEU A 223 9.11 0.48 3.37
C LEU A 223 9.50 0.50 1.89
N VAL A 224 10.11 1.60 1.42
CA VAL A 224 10.60 1.69 0.03
C VAL A 224 11.71 0.66 -0.22
N LEU A 225 12.64 0.51 0.72
CA LEU A 225 13.71 -0.49 0.66
C LEU A 225 13.14 -1.91 0.64
N ASP A 226 12.23 -2.23 1.56
CA ASP A 226 11.57 -3.53 1.63
C ASP A 226 10.88 -3.86 0.29
N MET A 227 10.16 -2.92 -0.32
CA MET A 227 9.54 -3.14 -1.63
C MET A 227 10.58 -3.31 -2.76
N ASN A 228 11.68 -2.55 -2.74
CA ASN A 228 12.74 -2.68 -3.74
C ASN A 228 13.46 -4.03 -3.64
N GLU A 229 13.59 -4.57 -2.43
CA GLU A 229 14.19 -5.87 -2.13
C GLU A 229 13.18 -7.02 -2.20
N ASP A 230 11.94 -6.75 -2.66
CA ASP A 230 10.85 -7.72 -2.74
C ASP A 230 10.55 -8.44 -1.41
N VAL A 231 10.73 -7.74 -0.29
CA VAL A 231 10.42 -8.20 1.06
C VAL A 231 8.91 -8.31 1.22
N GLY A 232 8.45 -9.47 1.71
CA GLY A 232 7.03 -9.72 1.91
C GLY A 232 6.45 -8.87 3.03
N MET A 233 5.26 -8.30 2.80
CA MET A 233 4.52 -7.47 3.78
C MET A 233 4.35 -8.12 5.15
N ARG A 234 4.34 -9.46 5.23
CA ARG A 234 4.27 -10.19 6.50
C ARG A 234 5.50 -9.94 7.36
N TYR A 235 6.68 -10.04 6.77
CA TYR A 235 7.93 -9.80 7.45
C TYR A 235 8.11 -8.31 7.74
N SER A 236 7.77 -7.44 6.79
CA SER A 236 7.77 -5.99 7.03
C SER A 236 6.92 -5.67 8.26
N THR A 237 5.67 -6.15 8.30
CA THR A 237 4.79 -5.89 9.46
C THR A 237 5.39 -6.38 10.77
N TYR A 238 6.00 -7.57 10.79
CA TYR A 238 6.70 -8.08 11.97
C TYR A 238 7.89 -7.19 12.38
N MET A 239 8.74 -6.80 11.43
CA MET A 239 9.87 -5.90 11.68
C MET A 239 9.42 -4.54 12.19
N HIS A 240 8.33 -3.99 11.64
CA HIS A 240 7.75 -2.76 12.15
C HIS A 240 7.21 -2.93 13.57
N MET A 241 6.43 -3.99 13.83
CA MET A 241 5.90 -4.31 15.16
C MET A 241 7.02 -4.41 16.23
N THR A 242 8.19 -4.91 15.84
CA THR A 242 9.37 -5.08 16.70
C THR A 242 10.35 -3.89 16.69
N SER A 243 9.99 -2.77 16.06
CA SER A 243 10.86 -1.58 15.98
C SER A 243 10.59 -0.59 17.11
N SER A 244 11.64 0.13 17.55
CA SER A 244 11.48 1.25 18.49
C SER A 244 10.54 2.33 17.94
N ASP A 245 10.59 2.58 16.62
CA ASP A 245 9.74 3.56 15.92
C ASP A 245 8.25 3.26 16.13
N ASN A 246 7.85 1.99 16.04
CA ASN A 246 6.48 1.58 16.33
C ASN A 246 6.17 1.64 17.83
N TRP A 247 7.08 1.18 18.69
CA TRP A 247 6.86 1.17 20.14
C TRP A 247 6.77 2.56 20.77
N ARG A 248 7.35 3.59 20.16
CA ARG A 248 7.12 5.00 20.55
C ARG A 248 5.65 5.42 20.46
N ARG A 249 4.83 4.74 19.65
CA ARG A 249 3.40 5.03 19.50
C ARG A 249 2.55 4.40 20.60
N PHE A 250 3.05 3.32 21.19
CA PHE A 250 2.28 2.46 22.08
C PHE A 250 2.79 2.55 23.51
N ARG A 251 1.86 2.68 24.46
CA ARG A 251 2.19 2.85 25.88
C ARG A 251 2.22 1.54 26.65
N SER A 252 1.83 0.43 26.02
CA SER A 252 1.81 -0.89 26.64
C SER A 252 1.97 -2.02 25.62
N PRO A 253 2.44 -3.19 26.05
CA PRO A 253 2.44 -4.42 25.24
C PRO A 253 1.06 -4.85 24.77
N GLU A 254 0.04 -4.61 25.61
CA GLU A 254 -1.35 -4.88 25.27
C GLU A 254 -1.79 -4.00 24.11
N ASP A 255 -1.53 -2.69 24.14
CA ASP A 255 -1.93 -1.77 23.07
C ASP A 255 -1.20 -2.07 21.76
N ASN A 256 0.12 -2.31 21.80
CA ASN A 256 0.90 -2.65 20.61
C ASN A 256 0.45 -3.98 20.01
N GLY A 257 0.39 -5.03 20.84
CA GLY A 257 0.00 -6.36 20.41
C GLY A 257 -1.42 -6.41 19.87
N ARG A 258 -2.36 -5.78 20.58
CA ARG A 258 -3.76 -5.67 20.17
C ARG A 258 -3.88 -4.98 18.82
N GLU A 259 -3.43 -3.73 18.70
CA GLU A 259 -3.66 -2.95 17.49
C GLU A 259 -2.92 -3.57 16.28
N MET A 260 -1.67 -3.98 16.45
CA MET A 260 -0.90 -4.54 15.34
C MET A 260 -1.42 -5.92 14.91
N LEU A 261 -1.78 -6.81 15.85
CA LEU A 261 -2.32 -8.13 15.49
C LEU A 261 -3.74 -8.04 14.94
N GLU A 262 -4.63 -7.26 15.55
CA GLU A 262 -6.00 -7.06 15.07
C GLU A 262 -6.01 -6.52 13.65
N ILE A 263 -5.23 -5.47 13.39
CA ILE A 263 -5.22 -4.81 12.08
C ILE A 263 -4.53 -5.70 11.04
N TYR A 264 -3.42 -6.37 11.38
CA TYR A 264 -2.68 -7.19 10.42
C TYR A 264 -3.38 -8.51 10.09
N THR A 265 -3.93 -9.20 11.09
CA THR A 265 -4.60 -10.50 10.90
C THR A 265 -6.09 -10.37 10.61
N PHE A 266 -6.65 -9.16 10.74
CA PHE A 266 -8.08 -8.88 10.70
C PHE A 266 -8.87 -9.72 11.73
N ASP A 267 -8.21 -10.12 12.82
CA ASP A 267 -8.78 -10.87 13.93
C ASP A 267 -9.25 -9.88 15.01
N LEU A 268 -10.54 -9.57 15.00
CA LEU A 268 -11.18 -8.63 15.93
C LEU A 268 -11.81 -9.36 17.14
N ASP A 269 -11.36 -10.57 17.46
CA ASP A 269 -11.80 -11.30 18.65
C ASP A 269 -11.03 -10.82 19.89
N ASP A 270 -11.70 -10.02 20.72
CA ASP A 270 -11.19 -9.51 21.99
C ASP A 270 -10.61 -10.60 22.92
N ALA A 271 -11.03 -11.87 22.77
CA ALA A 271 -10.50 -12.99 23.54
C ALA A 271 -9.01 -13.28 23.26
N ASN A 272 -8.45 -12.75 22.17
CA ASN A 272 -7.04 -12.90 21.82
C ASN A 272 -6.15 -11.79 22.39
N VAL A 273 -6.72 -10.66 22.83
CA VAL A 273 -5.97 -9.52 23.42
C VAL A 273 -5.15 -9.94 24.65
N PRO A 274 -5.70 -10.68 25.65
CA PRO A 274 -4.89 -11.10 26.80
C PRO A 274 -3.73 -12.02 26.43
N LYS A 275 -3.88 -12.84 25.37
CA LYS A 275 -2.81 -13.75 24.91
C LYS A 275 -1.66 -12.96 24.29
N ALA A 276 -1.98 -11.92 23.50
CA ALA A 276 -1.00 -11.00 22.94
C ALA A 276 -0.26 -10.26 24.07
N ALA A 277 -1.00 -9.73 25.04
CA ALA A 277 -0.43 -9.03 26.19
C ALA A 277 0.55 -9.92 26.98
N THR A 278 0.17 -11.17 27.31
CA THR A 278 1.06 -12.13 28.00
C THR A 278 2.29 -12.49 27.17
N THR A 279 2.15 -12.59 25.85
CA THR A 279 3.27 -12.88 24.94
C THR A 279 4.28 -11.74 24.90
N LEU A 280 3.79 -10.50 24.91
CA LEU A 280 4.58 -9.29 24.81
C LEU A 280 4.92 -8.66 26.17
N GLN A 281 4.52 -9.26 27.29
CA GLN A 281 4.65 -8.68 28.63
C GLN A 281 6.08 -8.29 29.04
N SER A 282 7.09 -8.88 28.38
CA SER A 282 8.52 -8.61 28.63
C SER A 282 9.09 -7.51 27.72
N TRP A 283 8.25 -6.88 26.90
CA TRP A 283 8.64 -5.86 25.94
C TRP A 283 8.20 -4.50 26.47
N TYR A 284 9.04 -3.49 26.36
CA TYR A 284 8.69 -2.13 26.74
C TYR A 284 9.62 -1.13 26.06
N LEU A 285 9.15 0.11 25.90
CA LEU A 285 10.01 1.21 25.50
C LEU A 285 10.78 1.68 26.74
N ASP A 286 12.11 1.65 26.69
CA ASP A 286 12.95 2.24 27.71
C ASP A 286 12.99 3.76 27.50
N ASP A 287 12.27 4.50 28.34
CA ASP A 287 12.15 5.96 28.25
C ASP A 287 13.51 6.68 28.36
N ASP A 288 14.48 6.10 29.07
CA ASP A 288 15.79 6.73 29.28
C ASP A 288 16.69 6.62 28.03
N ASN A 289 16.51 5.54 27.26
CA ASN A 289 17.34 5.24 26.07
C ASN A 289 16.58 5.40 24.75
N ASP A 290 15.26 5.61 24.80
CA ASP A 290 14.35 5.70 23.65
C ASP A 290 14.47 4.48 22.71
N THR A 291 14.56 3.30 23.31
CA THR A 291 14.76 2.03 22.60
C THR A 291 13.81 0.95 23.09
N LEU A 292 13.31 0.12 22.18
CA LEU A 292 12.61 -1.10 22.56
C LEU A 292 13.55 -2.05 23.29
N VAL A 293 13.15 -2.46 24.49
CA VAL A 293 13.78 -3.54 25.24
C VAL A 293 12.93 -4.80 25.15
N ILE A 294 13.54 -5.89 24.70
CA ILE A 294 12.93 -7.22 24.66
C ILE A 294 13.58 -8.07 25.75
N GLY A 295 12.90 -8.22 26.89
CA GLY A 295 13.37 -8.99 28.02
C GLY A 295 13.41 -10.51 27.75
N LEU A 296 14.21 -11.23 28.55
CA LEU A 296 14.23 -12.69 28.50
C LEU A 296 12.90 -13.26 29.01
N ASN A 297 12.26 -14.06 28.17
CA ASN A 297 10.92 -14.62 28.35
C ASN A 297 10.91 -15.67 29.48
N GLN A 298 10.89 -15.26 30.75
CA GLN A 298 10.50 -16.12 31.87
C GLN A 298 8.99 -15.98 32.07
N ASN A 299 8.21 -16.51 31.12
CA ASN A 299 6.77 -16.66 31.29
C ASN A 299 6.53 -17.80 32.31
N THR A 300 6.62 -17.49 33.61
CA THR A 300 6.46 -18.48 34.68
C THR A 300 5.00 -18.75 35.05
N ILE A 301 4.05 -18.10 34.37
CA ILE A 301 2.62 -18.29 34.58
C ILE A 301 2.01 -18.70 33.22
N PRO A 302 1.32 -19.86 33.14
CA PRO A 302 0.76 -20.41 31.90
C PRO A 302 -0.32 -19.56 31.26
#